data_AF-A0A0J8G3K5-F1
#
_entry.id   AF-A0A0J8G3K5-F1
#
_cell.length_a   1.000
_cell.length_b   1.000
_cell.length_c   1.000
_cell.angle_alpha   90.00
_cell.angle_beta   90.00
_cell.angle_gamma   90.00
#
_symmetry.space_group_name_H-M   'P 1'
#
loop_
_entity.id
_entity.type
_entity.pdbx_description
1 polymer ?
#
loop_
_entity_poly.entity_id
_entity_poly.type
_entity_poly.pdbx_seq_one_letter_code
_entity_poly.pdbx_strand_id
1 'polypeptide(L)'
;MTLLTDILISELLTMDKVVKNPGAKPTLFKKSLRRNYTVQSPDGTHSFELYTRQNQIDPDAFSCGLTFYPRPGDKGIALTRYNGSYHIHRNPLEGDEEIRNLCHIHLATERYMELGKVDKYAETTTRYTDLSGALTCLLADCNITGLELDSNTDDHSPQIALFE
;
A
#
# COMPACT_ATOMS: atom_id res chain seq x y z
N MET A 1 2.76 19.46 -8.14
CA MET A 1 2.19 18.37 -7.31
C MET A 1 0.90 18.91 -6.73
N THR A 2 -0.23 18.21 -6.89
CA THR A 2 -1.49 18.64 -6.26
C THR A 2 -1.32 18.46 -4.75
N LEU A 3 -1.49 19.55 -3.99
CA LEU A 3 -1.52 19.48 -2.53
C LEU A 3 -2.93 19.07 -2.09
N LEU A 4 -3.00 18.11 -1.17
CA LEU A 4 -4.25 17.65 -0.57
C LEU A 4 -4.26 18.10 0.88
N THR A 5 -5.40 18.62 1.35
CA THR A 5 -5.61 18.92 2.76
C THR A 5 -5.87 17.65 3.55
N ASP A 6 -5.68 17.67 4.86
CA ASP A 6 -5.98 16.49 5.70
C ASP A 6 -7.47 16.09 5.62
N ILE A 7 -8.36 17.07 5.45
CA ILE A 7 -9.80 16.83 5.22
C ILE A 7 -10.01 16.02 3.94
N LEU A 8 -9.42 16.46 2.81
CA LEU A 8 -9.57 15.77 1.54
C LEU A 8 -8.88 14.39 1.56
N ILE A 9 -7.72 14.26 2.22
CA ILE A 9 -7.05 12.97 2.41
C ILE A 9 -7.98 12.00 3.16
N SER A 10 -8.60 12.46 4.26
CA SER A 10 -9.54 11.66 5.05
C SER A 10 -10.77 11.25 4.22
N GLU A 11 -11.35 12.17 3.45
CA GLU A 11 -12.45 11.88 2.53
C GLU A 11 -12.06 10.81 1.49
N LEU A 12 -10.91 10.98 0.84
CA LEU A 12 -10.40 10.04 -0.16
C LEU A 12 -10.10 8.66 0.45
N LEU A 13 -9.59 8.59 1.68
CA LEU A 13 -9.34 7.31 2.36
C LEU A 13 -10.66 6.61 2.70
N THR A 14 -11.63 7.34 3.25
CA THR A 14 -12.86 6.76 3.82
C THR A 14 -14.05 6.64 2.85
N MET A 15 -13.99 7.24 1.66
CA MET A 15 -15.05 7.05 0.67
C MET A 15 -15.13 5.60 0.18
N ASP A 16 -16.30 5.15 -0.25
CA ASP A 16 -16.44 3.83 -0.86
C ASP A 16 -15.65 3.73 -2.16
N LYS A 17 -15.07 2.55 -2.41
CA LYS A 17 -14.28 2.25 -3.60
C LYS A 17 -14.53 0.82 -4.08
N VAL A 18 -14.39 0.62 -5.40
CA VAL A 18 -14.60 -0.68 -6.05
C VAL A 18 -13.43 -0.99 -6.98
N VAL A 19 -12.86 -2.19 -6.82
CA VAL A 19 -11.86 -2.75 -7.74
C VAL A 19 -12.53 -3.08 -9.08
N LYS A 20 -11.92 -2.61 -10.18
CA LYS A 20 -12.47 -2.77 -11.54
C LYS A 20 -11.85 -3.94 -12.31
N ASN A 21 -10.72 -4.46 -11.85
CA ASN A 21 -9.98 -5.55 -12.49
C ASN A 21 -9.56 -6.62 -11.45
N PRO A 22 -10.51 -7.31 -10.78
CA PRO A 22 -10.20 -8.28 -9.74
C PRO A 22 -9.24 -9.40 -10.18
N GLY A 23 -9.29 -9.80 -11.46
CA GLY A 23 -8.41 -10.81 -12.05
C GLY A 23 -7.01 -10.32 -12.43
N ALA A 24 -6.50 -9.22 -11.85
CA ALA A 24 -5.19 -8.69 -12.16
C ALA A 24 -4.07 -9.73 -11.90
N LYS A 25 -3.26 -10.01 -12.92
CA LYS A 25 -2.20 -11.01 -12.84
C LYS A 25 -0.96 -10.46 -12.14
N PRO A 26 -0.26 -11.26 -11.32
CA PRO A 26 1.02 -10.86 -10.77
C PRO A 26 2.08 -10.74 -11.86
N THR A 27 2.97 -9.77 -11.67
CA THR A 27 4.16 -9.56 -12.48
C THR A 27 5.39 -9.69 -11.59
N LEU A 28 6.43 -10.39 -12.07
CA LEU A 28 7.70 -10.50 -11.36
C LEU A 28 8.63 -9.37 -11.81
N PHE A 29 9.07 -8.53 -10.87
CA PHE A 29 10.01 -7.45 -11.14
C PHE A 29 11.07 -7.37 -10.04
N LYS A 30 12.35 -7.49 -10.42
CA LYS A 30 13.50 -7.44 -9.49
C LYS A 30 13.27 -8.29 -8.23
N LYS A 31 12.90 -9.57 -8.42
CA LYS A 31 12.61 -10.54 -7.35
C LYS A 31 11.44 -10.16 -6.45
N SER A 32 10.57 -9.24 -6.88
CA SER A 32 9.32 -8.94 -6.18
C SER A 32 8.13 -9.30 -7.07
N LEU A 33 7.18 -10.07 -6.57
CA LEU A 33 5.87 -10.21 -7.21
C LEU A 33 5.06 -8.95 -6.93
N ARG A 34 4.41 -8.40 -7.97
CA ARG A 34 3.58 -7.21 -7.90
C ARG A 34 2.24 -7.45 -8.56
N ARG A 35 1.16 -6.99 -7.95
CA ARG A 35 -0.17 -6.89 -8.58
C ARG A 35 -0.67 -5.47 -8.42
N ASN A 36 -1.21 -4.91 -9.50
CA ASN A 36 -1.84 -3.60 -9.50
C ASN A 36 -3.30 -3.74 -9.93
N TYR A 37 -4.16 -3.05 -9.19
CA TYR A 37 -5.60 -3.03 -9.39
C TYR A 37 -6.05 -1.60 -9.66
N THR A 38 -6.86 -1.43 -10.69
CA THR A 38 -7.61 -0.20 -10.94
C THR A 38 -8.76 -0.15 -9.94
N VAL A 39 -8.84 0.95 -9.20
CA VAL A 39 -9.86 1.17 -8.18
C VAL A 39 -10.54 2.52 -8.46
N GLN A 40 -11.86 2.59 -8.28
CA GLN A 40 -12.61 3.82 -8.50
C GLN A 40 -13.68 4.00 -7.43
N SER A 41 -14.10 5.24 -7.20
CA SER A 41 -15.35 5.52 -6.48
C SER A 41 -16.56 4.91 -7.25
N PRO A 42 -17.68 4.60 -6.59
CA PRO A 42 -18.86 4.01 -7.24
C PRO A 42 -19.38 4.81 -8.44
N ASP A 43 -19.34 6.13 -8.35
CA ASP A 43 -19.75 7.07 -9.41
C ASP A 43 -18.67 7.27 -10.50
N GLY A 44 -17.47 6.70 -10.33
CA GLY A 44 -16.35 6.81 -11.26
C GLY A 44 -15.63 8.17 -11.26
N THR A 45 -15.98 9.10 -10.36
CA THR A 45 -15.40 10.45 -10.32
C THR A 45 -13.96 10.46 -9.80
N HIS A 46 -13.61 9.51 -8.94
CA HIS A 46 -12.27 9.40 -8.35
C HIS A 46 -11.59 8.12 -8.82
N SER A 47 -10.32 8.24 -9.21
CA SER A 47 -9.51 7.13 -9.70
C SER A 47 -8.32 6.85 -8.79
N PHE A 48 -8.08 5.57 -8.54
CA PHE A 48 -7.06 5.07 -7.65
C PHE A 48 -6.34 3.86 -8.25
N GLU A 49 -5.15 3.58 -7.74
CA GLU A 49 -4.47 2.30 -7.90
C GLU A 49 -4.26 1.68 -6.52
N LEU A 50 -4.74 0.46 -6.35
CA LEU A 50 -4.35 -0.42 -5.27
C LEU A 50 -3.21 -1.29 -5.77
N TYR A 51 -2.15 -1.47 -5.00
CA TYR A 51 -1.07 -2.39 -5.37
C TYR A 51 -0.67 -3.31 -4.22
N THR A 52 -0.08 -4.43 -4.58
CA THR A 52 0.64 -5.33 -3.68
C THR A 52 2.04 -5.57 -4.21
N ARG A 53 2.99 -5.79 -3.31
CA ARG A 53 4.37 -6.16 -3.61
C ARG A 53 4.89 -7.11 -2.54
N GLN A 54 5.38 -8.27 -2.95
CA GLN A 54 6.04 -9.25 -2.10
C GLN A 54 7.46 -9.52 -2.63
N ASN A 55 8.50 -9.24 -1.85
CA ASN A 55 9.83 -9.77 -2.15
C ASN A 55 9.81 -11.30 -2.03
N GLN A 56 10.42 -11.99 -2.99
CA GLN A 56 10.44 -13.45 -3.08
C GLN A 56 11.59 -14.09 -2.29
N ILE A 57 12.48 -13.28 -1.70
CA ILE A 57 13.60 -13.73 -0.85
C ILE A 57 13.35 -13.38 0.60
N ASP A 58 12.93 -12.15 0.87
CA ASP A 58 12.71 -11.64 2.22
C ASP A 58 11.19 -11.54 2.46
N PRO A 59 10.61 -12.45 3.28
CA PRO A 59 9.17 -12.47 3.52
C PRO A 59 8.67 -11.20 4.20
N ASP A 60 9.50 -10.54 5.03
CA ASP A 60 9.17 -9.30 5.72
C ASP A 60 9.24 -8.08 4.78
N ALA A 61 9.84 -8.24 3.59
CA ALA A 61 9.96 -7.18 2.59
C ALA A 61 8.74 -7.11 1.67
N PHE A 62 7.58 -6.82 2.27
CA PHE A 62 6.31 -6.62 1.59
C PHE A 62 5.78 -5.20 1.72
N SER A 63 4.87 -4.85 0.81
CA SER A 63 4.09 -3.63 0.89
C SER A 63 2.78 -3.72 0.10
N CYS A 64 1.70 -3.12 0.58
CA CYS A 64 0.53 -2.78 -0.24
C CYS A 64 0.13 -1.33 -0.01
N GLY A 65 -0.57 -0.71 -0.95
CA GLY A 65 -0.88 0.72 -0.83
C GLY A 65 -1.98 1.18 -1.76
N LEU A 66 -2.52 2.36 -1.44
CA LEU A 66 -3.54 3.05 -2.22
C LEU A 66 -2.96 4.38 -2.73
N THR A 67 -3.01 4.56 -4.04
CA THR A 67 -2.55 5.78 -4.73
C THR A 67 -3.74 6.45 -5.38
N PHE A 68 -3.91 7.76 -5.17
CA PHE A 68 -4.92 8.59 -5.81
C PHE A 68 -4.37 9.29 -7.06
N TYR A 69 -5.19 9.40 -8.10
CA TYR A 69 -4.89 10.12 -9.33
C TYR A 69 -5.89 11.28 -9.51
N PRO A 70 -5.49 12.53 -9.18
CA PRO A 70 -6.39 13.69 -9.22
C PRO A 70 -7.01 13.94 -10.60
N ARG A 71 -6.25 13.66 -11.66
CA ARG A 71 -6.70 13.70 -13.05
C ARG A 71 -6.05 12.57 -13.85
N PRO A 72 -6.67 12.13 -14.96
CA PRO A 72 -6.03 11.19 -15.87
C PRO A 72 -4.65 11.68 -16.33
N GLY A 73 -3.62 10.86 -16.15
CA GLY A 73 -2.24 11.17 -16.54
C GLY A 73 -1.43 11.98 -15.51
N ASP A 74 -2.04 12.45 -14.42
CA ASP A 74 -1.29 13.06 -13.32
C ASP A 74 -0.38 12.04 -12.64
N LYS A 75 0.69 12.54 -11.99
CA LYS A 75 1.48 11.73 -11.07
C LYS A 75 0.61 11.33 -9.88
N GLY A 76 0.58 10.02 -9.58
CA GLY A 76 -0.14 9.48 -8.43
C GLY A 76 0.37 10.03 -7.09
N ILE A 77 -0.56 10.17 -6.15
CA ILE A 77 -0.32 10.60 -4.77
C ILE A 77 -0.59 9.39 -3.88
N ALA A 78 0.45 8.83 -3.25
CA ALA A 78 0.28 7.74 -2.30
C ALA A 78 -0.48 8.27 -1.07
N LEU A 79 -1.69 7.76 -0.83
CA LEU A 79 -2.51 8.14 0.32
C LEU A 79 -2.12 7.32 1.55
N THR A 80 -1.89 6.02 1.35
CA THR A 80 -1.46 5.11 2.41
C THR A 80 -0.65 3.96 1.85
N ARG A 81 0.27 3.42 2.65
CA ARG A 81 1.05 2.24 2.32
C ARG A 81 1.38 1.45 3.58
N TYR A 82 1.03 0.17 3.57
CA TYR A 82 1.23 -0.78 4.64
C TYR A 82 2.49 -1.57 4.32
N ASN A 83 3.50 -1.47 5.17
CA ASN A 83 4.79 -2.12 4.98
C ASN A 83 5.03 -3.20 6.04
N GLY A 84 5.80 -4.21 5.64
CA GLY A 84 6.44 -5.14 6.57
C GLY A 84 7.61 -4.52 7.34
N SER A 85 8.25 -5.34 8.16
CA SER A 85 9.29 -4.96 9.14
C SER A 85 10.72 -4.87 8.57
N TYR A 86 10.92 -5.05 7.25
CA TYR A 86 12.26 -5.28 6.68
C TYR A 86 13.25 -4.10 6.73
N HIS A 87 12.78 -2.88 6.99
CA HIS A 87 13.63 -1.69 6.93
C HIS A 87 13.37 -0.73 8.08
N ILE A 88 14.38 0.12 8.32
CA ILE A 88 14.29 1.23 9.24
C ILE A 88 13.56 2.37 8.55
N HIS A 89 12.54 2.89 9.22
CA HIS A 89 11.85 4.11 8.80
C HIS A 89 12.01 5.19 9.88
N ARG A 90 11.82 6.45 9.49
CA ARG A 90 11.83 7.60 10.40
C ARG A 90 10.80 8.62 9.97
N ASN A 91 10.29 9.38 10.93
CA ASN A 91 9.39 10.51 10.70
C ASN A 91 10.17 11.82 10.88
N PRO A 92 10.68 12.46 9.80
CA PRO A 92 11.60 13.60 9.92
C PRO A 92 11.01 14.85 10.59
N LEU A 93 9.68 14.95 10.66
CA LEU A 93 9.01 16.07 11.33
C LEU A 93 8.73 15.76 12.81
N GLU A 94 8.77 14.47 13.21
CA GLU A 94 8.37 13.96 14.54
C GLU A 94 9.61 13.56 15.34
N GLY A 95 10.60 14.45 15.39
CA GLY A 95 11.85 14.21 16.11
C GLY A 95 12.78 13.18 15.46
N ASP A 96 12.40 12.59 14.32
CA ASP A 96 13.22 11.64 13.54
C ASP A 96 13.58 10.34 14.29
N GLU A 97 12.71 9.91 15.22
CA GLU A 97 12.86 8.61 15.89
C GLU A 97 12.76 7.44 14.91
N GLU A 98 13.51 6.38 15.21
CA GLU A 98 13.60 5.21 14.34
C GLU A 98 12.53 4.16 14.64
N ILE A 99 11.78 3.83 13.59
CA ILE A 99 10.96 2.63 13.54
C ILE A 99 11.84 1.49 13.02
N ARG A 100 12.18 0.54 13.88
CA ARG A 100 13.08 -0.59 13.56
C ARG A 100 12.35 -1.92 13.72
N ASN A 101 12.43 -2.77 12.71
CA ASN A 101 11.91 -4.15 12.73
C ASN A 101 10.43 -4.24 13.13
N LEU A 102 9.63 -3.24 12.75
CA LEU A 102 8.20 -3.18 13.02
C LEU A 102 7.45 -2.90 11.73
N CYS A 103 6.33 -3.61 11.55
CA CYS A 103 5.35 -3.25 10.54
C CYS A 103 4.86 -1.82 10.79
N HIS A 104 4.65 -1.08 9.72
CA HIS A 104 4.25 0.32 9.80
C HIS A 104 3.42 0.74 8.60
N ILE A 105 2.55 1.72 8.82
CA ILE A 105 1.63 2.26 7.82
C ILE A 105 2.07 3.69 7.54
N HIS A 106 2.51 3.95 6.31
CA HIS A 106 2.68 5.31 5.82
C HIS A 106 1.32 5.95 5.57
N LEU A 107 1.19 7.21 5.94
CA LEU A 107 -0.01 8.00 5.76
C LEU A 107 0.35 9.34 5.11
N ALA A 108 -0.39 9.72 4.07
CA ALA A 108 -0.35 11.07 3.56
C ALA A 108 -0.86 12.03 4.63
N THR A 109 -0.15 13.14 4.82
CA THR A 109 -0.60 14.26 5.66
C THR A 109 -0.27 15.56 4.95
N GLU A 110 -1.13 16.57 5.10
CA GLU A 110 -1.00 17.89 4.50
C GLU A 110 0.38 18.49 4.77
N ARG A 111 0.81 18.51 6.04
CA ARG A 111 2.11 19.03 6.48
C ARG A 111 3.32 18.34 5.83
N TYR A 112 3.24 17.03 5.54
CA TYR A 112 4.31 16.33 4.84
C TYR A 112 4.27 16.60 3.34
N MET A 113 3.07 16.72 2.76
CA MET A 113 2.90 17.07 1.35
C MET A 113 3.44 18.46 1.03
N GLU A 114 3.21 19.45 1.91
CA GLU A 114 3.73 20.81 1.79
C GLU A 114 5.26 20.86 1.67
N LEU A 115 5.96 19.90 2.30
CA LEU A 115 7.41 19.77 2.24
C LEU A 115 7.90 18.83 1.12
N GLY A 116 7.01 18.36 0.23
CA GLY A 116 7.36 17.43 -0.84
C GLY A 116 7.63 16.00 -0.37
N LYS A 117 7.22 15.64 0.86
CA LYS A 117 7.49 14.37 1.53
C LYS A 117 6.24 13.51 1.74
N VAL A 118 5.33 13.50 0.75
CA VAL A 118 3.98 12.88 0.77
C VAL A 118 3.90 11.53 1.50
N ASP A 119 4.89 10.66 1.35
CA ASP A 119 4.87 9.26 1.78
C ASP A 119 5.96 8.97 2.83
N LYS A 120 6.20 9.92 3.75
CA LYS A 120 7.26 9.83 4.77
C LYS A 120 6.76 9.79 6.21
N TYR A 121 5.53 10.21 6.50
CA TYR A 121 4.95 9.96 7.81
C TYR A 121 4.48 8.51 7.90
N ALA A 122 4.80 7.82 8.98
CA ALA A 122 4.30 6.47 9.23
C ALA A 122 4.06 6.18 10.72
N GLU A 123 3.14 5.27 10.99
CA GLU A 123 2.82 4.78 12.33
C GLU A 123 3.09 3.28 12.43
N THR A 124 3.68 2.83 13.53
CA THR A 124 3.89 1.40 13.79
C THR A 124 2.56 0.69 14.06
N THR A 125 2.47 -0.58 13.69
CA THR A 125 1.24 -1.36 13.88
C THR A 125 1.54 -2.82 14.21
N THR A 126 0.60 -3.45 14.92
CA THR A 126 0.58 -4.89 15.21
C THR A 126 -0.61 -5.59 14.54
N ARG A 127 -1.35 -4.89 13.67
CA ARG A 127 -2.58 -5.41 13.03
C ARG A 127 -2.31 -6.47 11.97
N TYR A 128 -1.08 -6.58 11.51
CA TYR A 128 -0.65 -7.55 10.52
C TYR A 128 0.83 -7.86 10.69
N THR A 129 1.24 -9.00 10.18
CA THR A 129 2.64 -9.45 10.13
C THR A 129 3.07 -9.92 8.74
N ASP A 130 2.14 -9.96 7.78
CA ASP A 130 2.37 -10.40 6.41
C ASP A 130 1.57 -9.54 5.41
N LEU A 131 1.80 -9.78 4.12
CA LEU A 131 1.13 -9.05 3.04
C LEU A 131 -0.38 -9.29 2.99
N SER A 132 -0.87 -10.47 3.35
CA SER A 132 -2.30 -10.80 3.31
C SER A 132 -3.06 -10.04 4.39
N GLY A 133 -2.53 -10.03 5.62
CA GLY A 133 -3.04 -9.24 6.73
C GLY A 133 -2.96 -7.73 6.44
N ALA A 134 -1.86 -7.27 5.84
CA ALA A 134 -1.71 -5.87 5.44
C ALA A 134 -2.75 -5.46 4.40
N LEU A 135 -2.97 -6.29 3.37
CA LEU A 135 -3.98 -6.04 2.34
C LEU A 135 -5.40 -6.07 2.94
N THR A 136 -5.69 -7.00 3.85
CA THR A 136 -6.96 -7.06 4.57
C THR A 136 -7.23 -5.77 5.34
N CYS A 137 -6.22 -5.29 6.08
CA CYS A 137 -6.31 -4.03 6.81
C CYS A 137 -6.56 -2.85 5.85
N LEU A 138 -5.80 -2.77 4.75
CA LEU A 138 -5.94 -1.70 3.78
C LEU A 138 -7.35 -1.68 3.16
N LEU A 139 -7.86 -2.83 2.70
CA LEU A 139 -9.19 -2.91 2.11
C LEU A 139 -10.28 -2.45 3.08
N ALA A 140 -10.19 -2.84 4.35
CA ALA A 140 -11.12 -2.44 5.40
C ALA A 140 -10.99 -0.94 5.71
N ASP A 141 -9.79 -0.44 5.96
CA ASP A 141 -9.54 0.95 6.35
C ASP A 141 -9.87 1.95 5.24
N CYS A 142 -9.79 1.52 3.98
CA CYS A 142 -10.01 2.36 2.80
C CYS A 142 -11.36 2.11 2.11
N ASN A 143 -12.28 1.35 2.72
CA ASN A 143 -13.59 0.98 2.18
C ASN A 143 -13.55 0.47 0.73
N ILE A 144 -12.61 -0.44 0.44
CA ILE A 144 -12.41 -1.01 -0.89
C ILE A 144 -13.09 -2.38 -0.98
N THR A 145 -13.94 -2.53 -2.00
CA THR A 145 -14.67 -3.77 -2.29
C THR A 145 -14.31 -4.31 -3.69
N GLY A 146 -14.80 -5.51 -4.00
CA GLY A 146 -14.63 -6.12 -5.33
C GLY A 146 -13.30 -6.86 -5.52
N LEU A 147 -12.59 -7.18 -4.43
CA LEU A 147 -11.45 -8.09 -4.44
C LEU A 147 -11.74 -9.25 -3.48
N GLU A 148 -11.74 -10.48 -3.99
CA GLU A 148 -11.78 -11.66 -3.14
C GLU A 148 -10.35 -11.97 -2.70
N LEU A 149 -10.15 -12.06 -1.39
CA LEU A 149 -8.89 -12.51 -0.82
C LEU A 149 -8.92 -14.03 -0.79
N ASP A 150 -7.93 -14.66 -1.42
CA ASP A 150 -7.74 -16.10 -1.31
C ASP A 150 -7.48 -16.43 0.16
N SER A 151 -8.44 -17.10 0.80
CA SER A 151 -8.35 -17.52 2.21
C SER A 151 -7.35 -18.66 2.44
N ASN A 152 -6.70 -19.16 1.38
CA ASN A 152 -5.74 -20.24 1.40
C ASN A 152 -4.44 -19.81 0.71
N THR A 153 -3.47 -19.35 1.48
CA THR A 153 -2.07 -19.47 1.08
C THR A 153 -1.32 -20.20 2.19
N ASP A 154 -1.44 -21.53 2.19
CA ASP A 154 -0.33 -22.37 2.61
C ASP A 154 0.84 -22.01 1.68
N ASP A 155 1.83 -21.32 2.23
CA ASP A 155 3.06 -20.94 1.56
C ASP A 155 3.89 -22.21 1.24
N HIS A 156 3.54 -22.86 0.13
CA HIS A 156 4.44 -23.78 -0.55
C HIS A 156 5.19 -23.01 -1.63
N SER A 157 6.12 -22.17 -1.20
CA SER A 157 7.21 -21.70 -2.05
C SER A 157 7.87 -22.92 -2.73
N PRO A 158 7.96 -22.96 -4.08
CA PRO A 158 8.68 -24.03 -4.75
C PRO A 158 10.17 -23.93 -4.41
N GLN A 159 10.71 -24.98 -3.78
CA GLN A 159 12.15 -25.16 -3.61
C GLN A 159 12.80 -25.15 -4.99
N ILE A 160 13.47 -24.05 -5.34
CA ILE A 160 14.35 -24.02 -6.49
C ILE A 160 15.57 -24.85 -6.12
N ALA A 161 15.65 -26.06 -6.68
CA ALA A 161 16.84 -26.89 -6.63
C ALA A 161 18.01 -26.12 -7.25
N LEU A 162 19.01 -25.78 -6.44
CA LEU A 162 20.34 -25.46 -6.94
C LEU A 162 20.91 -26.76 -7.52
N PHE A 163 21.11 -26.80 -8.82
CA PHE A 163 22.02 -27.77 -9.43
C PHE A 163 23.45 -27.24 -9.30
N GLU A 164 24.34 -28.10 -8.80
CA GLU A 164 25.81 -27.93 -8.78
C GLU A 164 26.41 -27.97 -10.19
#